data_AF-A0A8S2RRJ0-F1
#
_entry.id   AF-A0A8S2RRJ0-F1
#
_cell.length_a   1.000
_cell.length_b   1.000
_cell.length_c   1.000
_cell.angle_alpha   90.00
_cell.angle_beta   90.00
_cell.angle_gamma   90.00
#
_symmetry.space_group_name_H-M   'P 1'
#
loop_
_entity.id
_entity.type
_entity.pdbx_description
1 polymer ?
#
loop_
_entity_poly.entity_id
_entity_poly.type
_entity_poly.pdbx_seq_one_letter_code
_entity_poly.pdbx_strand_id
1 'polypeptide(L)'
;TGPRTFFTIESDSGKDIRKYSCYQVEDEILLLAARQFKVVACLSQGENLYMIQLKEIQPPFPLIDLVPKPSPLPGPPKPIPE
;
A
#
# COMPACT_ATOMS: atom_id res chain seq x y z
N THR A 1 -0.78 -22.60 -23.94
CA THR A 1 -0.22 -21.41 -23.26
C THR A 1 -1.32 -20.37 -23.15
N GLY A 2 -1.51 -19.79 -21.96
CA GLY A 2 -2.58 -18.81 -21.72
C GLY A 2 -2.15 -17.37 -22.04
N PRO A 3 -3.09 -16.42 -22.07
CA PRO A 3 -2.77 -14.99 -22.16
C PRO A 3 -1.83 -14.57 -21.04
N ARG A 4 -0.78 -13.82 -21.38
CA ARG A 4 0.18 -13.25 -20.43
C ARG A 4 -0.21 -11.80 -20.15
N THR A 5 0.00 -11.35 -18.93
CA THR A 5 -0.26 -9.96 -18.54
C THR A 5 0.94 -9.39 -17.80
N PHE A 6 1.48 -8.28 -18.27
CA PHE A 6 2.43 -7.45 -17.56
C PHE A 6 1.70 -6.26 -16.92
N PHE A 7 1.99 -6.00 -15.66
CA PHE A 7 1.50 -4.82 -14.96
C PHE A 7 2.64 -3.82 -14.76
N THR A 8 2.38 -2.56 -15.07
CA THR A 8 3.18 -1.43 -14.60
C THR A 8 2.34 -0.70 -13.56
N ILE A 9 2.86 -0.53 -12.35
CA ILE A 9 2.10 0.04 -11.23
C ILE A 9 2.82 1.29 -10.74
N GLU A 10 2.16 2.44 -10.83
CA GLU A 10 2.55 3.67 -10.15
C GLU A 10 1.88 3.67 -8.75
N SER A 11 2.68 3.61 -7.68
CA SER A 11 2.19 3.51 -6.30
C SER A 11 2.95 4.47 -5.38
N ASP A 12 2.22 5.15 -4.51
CA ASP A 12 2.76 6.06 -3.49
C ASP A 12 2.90 5.36 -2.13
N SER A 13 2.17 4.27 -1.89
CA SER A 13 2.09 3.63 -0.57
C SER A 13 2.83 2.30 -0.43
N GLY A 14 3.46 1.83 -1.50
CA GLY A 14 4.26 0.60 -1.53
C GLY A 14 5.36 0.58 -0.46
N LYS A 15 5.64 -0.62 0.08
CA LYS A 15 6.68 -0.83 1.08
C LYS A 15 7.83 -1.61 0.50
N ASP A 16 9.02 -1.02 0.53
CA ASP A 16 10.26 -1.73 0.28
C ASP A 16 10.45 -2.79 1.36
N ILE A 17 10.39 -4.06 0.96
CA ILE A 17 10.57 -5.20 1.87
C ILE A 17 11.85 -5.98 1.55
N ARG A 18 12.77 -5.45 0.75
CA ARG A 18 13.98 -6.17 0.30
C ARG A 18 14.79 -6.74 1.46
N LYS A 19 14.92 -5.97 2.55
CA LYS A 19 15.64 -6.39 3.77
C LYS A 19 14.97 -7.55 4.52
N TYR A 20 13.68 -7.77 4.28
CA TYR A 20 12.84 -8.75 4.96
C TYR A 20 12.37 -9.88 4.04
N SER A 21 12.63 -9.77 2.73
CA SER A 21 12.28 -10.80 1.76
C SER A 21 13.18 -12.02 1.91
N CYS A 22 12.63 -13.19 1.58
CA CYS A 22 13.39 -14.44 1.51
C CYS A 22 14.50 -14.36 0.43
N TYR A 23 14.26 -13.58 -0.63
CA TYR A 23 15.19 -13.38 -1.74
C TYR A 23 15.59 -11.90 -1.86
N GLN A 24 16.58 -11.50 -1.07
CA GLN A 24 17.00 -10.09 -0.93
C GLN A 24 17.61 -9.47 -2.21
N VAL A 25 17.89 -10.28 -3.23
CA VAL A 25 18.39 -9.82 -4.53
C VAL A 25 17.28 -9.25 -5.42
N GLU A 26 16.02 -9.52 -5.09
CA GLU A 26 14.87 -8.96 -5.79
C GLU A 26 14.50 -7.61 -5.19
N ASP A 27 14.16 -6.64 -6.03
CA ASP A 27 13.70 -5.32 -5.59
C ASP A 27 12.20 -5.33 -5.22
N GLU A 28 11.84 -6.21 -4.28
CA GLU A 28 10.44 -6.47 -3.93
C GLU A 28 9.78 -5.29 -3.20
N ILE A 29 8.67 -4.82 -3.76
CA ILE A 29 7.79 -3.81 -3.17
C ILE A 29 6.44 -4.46 -2.82
N LEU A 30 6.10 -4.44 -1.54
CA LEU A 30 4.82 -4.96 -1.05
C LEU A 30 3.73 -3.88 -1.14
N LEU A 31 2.66 -4.21 -1.88
CA LEU A 31 1.43 -3.42 -1.87
C LEU A 31 0.56 -3.85 -0.69
N LEU A 32 0.07 -2.87 0.08
CA LEU A 32 -0.83 -3.16 1.19
C LEU A 32 -2.19 -3.68 0.68
N ALA A 33 -2.85 -4.49 1.50
CA ALA A 33 -4.18 -5.01 1.16
C ALA A 33 -5.18 -3.86 0.94
N ALA A 34 -6.16 -4.14 0.06
CA ALA A 34 -7.25 -3.24 -0.29
C ALA A 34 -6.84 -1.88 -0.89
N ARG A 35 -5.59 -1.71 -1.36
CA ARG A 35 -5.23 -0.55 -2.19
C ARG A 35 -6.07 -0.52 -3.46
N GLN A 36 -6.42 0.69 -3.90
CA GLN A 36 -7.25 0.93 -5.07
C GLN A 36 -6.41 1.51 -6.19
N PHE A 37 -6.63 1.02 -7.41
CA PHE A 37 -5.89 1.45 -8.58
C PHE A 37 -6.86 1.74 -9.73
N LYS A 38 -6.52 2.74 -10.54
CA LYS A 38 -7.18 3.01 -11.82
C LYS A 38 -6.33 2.45 -12.96
N VAL A 39 -6.97 1.75 -13.91
CA VAL A 39 -6.34 1.41 -15.19
C VAL A 39 -6.20 2.69 -16.01
N VAL A 40 -4.96 3.08 -16.30
CA VAL A 40 -4.65 4.29 -17.08
C VAL A 40 -4.30 3.97 -18.54
N ALA A 41 -3.79 2.77 -18.82
CA ALA A 41 -3.56 2.29 -20.18
C ALA A 41 -3.64 0.76 -20.27
N CYS A 42 -4.06 0.26 -21.44
CA CYS A 42 -3.99 -1.14 -21.82
C CYS A 42 -3.44 -1.24 -23.24
N LEU A 43 -2.39 -2.04 -23.43
CA LEU A 43 -1.79 -2.33 -24.73
C LEU A 43 -1.77 -3.83 -24.96
N SER A 44 -2.24 -4.29 -26.12
CA SER A 44 -1.98 -5.65 -26.59
C SER A 44 -0.70 -5.64 -27.43
N GLN A 45 0.34 -6.29 -26.94
CA GLN A 45 1.47 -6.70 -27.77
C GLN A 45 1.18 -8.12 -28.29
N GLY A 46 1.59 -8.41 -29.52
CA GLY A 46 1.36 -9.72 -30.15
C GLY A 46 1.79 -10.90 -29.28
N GLU A 47 1.44 -12.12 -29.70
CA GLU A 47 1.70 -13.34 -28.90
C GLU A 47 0.95 -13.38 -27.54
N ASN A 48 -0.30 -12.93 -27.54
CA ASN A 48 -1.20 -12.95 -26.38
C ASN A 48 -0.63 -12.25 -25.13
N LEU A 49 0.10 -11.15 -25.30
CA LEU A 49 0.62 -10.35 -24.21
C LEU A 49 -0.18 -9.06 -24.02
N TYR A 50 -0.72 -8.86 -22.82
CA TYR A 50 -1.38 -7.64 -22.40
C TYR A 50 -0.47 -6.86 -21.46
N MET A 51 -0.28 -5.57 -21.71
CA MET A 51 0.40 -4.66 -20.81
C MET A 51 -0.64 -3.71 -20.21
N ILE A 52 -0.79 -3.73 -18.90
CA ILE A 52 -1.76 -2.93 -18.15
C ILE A 52 -1.01 -1.96 -17.26
N GLN A 53 -1.28 -0.67 -17.41
CA GLN A 53 -0.74 0.36 -16.54
C GLN A 53 -1.78 0.74 -15.48
N LEU A 54 -1.37 0.68 -14.22
CA LEU A 54 -2.16 0.98 -13.05
C LEU A 54 -1.57 2.19 -12.34
N LYS A 55 -2.44 3.08 -11.86
CA LYS A 55 -2.06 4.19 -10.98
C LYS A 55 -2.84 4.10 -9.69
N GLU A 56 -2.15 4.12 -8.56
CA GLU A 56 -2.77 4.13 -7.24
C GLU A 56 -3.67 5.37 -7.09
N ILE A 57 -4.85 5.19 -6.52
CA ILE A 57 -5.78 6.26 -6.23
C ILE A 57 -6.04 6.33 -4.74
N GLN A 58 -6.36 7.53 -4.25
CA GLN A 58 -6.77 7.71 -2.87
C GLN A 58 -8.10 6.97 -2.65
N PRO A 59 -8.17 6.07 -1.64
CA PRO A 59 -9.40 5.38 -1.35
C PRO A 59 -10.45 6.37 -0.81
N PRO A 60 -11.76 6.12 -1.04
CA PRO A 60 -12.83 7.01 -0.58
C PRO A 60 -12.98 7.06 0.95
N PHE A 61 -12.35 6.12 1.65
CA PHE A 61 -12.28 6.06 3.11
C PHE A 61 -10.89 5.57 3.55
N PRO A 62 -10.41 5.96 4.75
CA PRO A 62 -9.18 5.41 5.30
C PRO A 62 -9.24 3.89 5.41
N LEU A 63 -8.24 3.20 4.87
CA LEU A 63 -8.16 1.73 4.90
C LEU A 63 -7.61 1.19 6.22
N ILE A 64 -6.93 2.04 6.99
CA ILE A 64 -6.39 1.74 8.31
C ILE A 64 -6.83 2.88 9.21
N ASP A 65 -7.53 2.53 10.29
CA ASP A 65 -7.80 3.49 11.35
C ASP A 65 -6.47 3.89 11.99
N LEU A 66 -6.17 5.18 11.99
CA LEU A 66 -5.07 5.68 12.80
C LEU A 66 -5.45 5.40 14.25
N VAL A 67 -4.64 4.57 14.93
CA VAL A 67 -4.80 4.35 16.37
C VAL A 67 -4.90 5.73 17.04
N PRO A 68 -5.99 6.04 17.74
CA PRO A 68 -6.13 7.32 18.42
C PRO A 68 -4.90 7.54 19.29
N LYS A 69 -4.26 8.71 19.17
CA LYS A 69 -3.18 9.07 20.09
C LYS A 69 -3.72 8.90 21.52
N PRO A 70 -3.02 8.17 22.40
CA PRO A 70 -3.46 8.03 23.79
C PRO A 70 -3.66 9.44 24.37
N SER A 71 -4.82 9.66 24.99
CA SER A 71 -5.11 10.91 25.70
C SER A 71 -4.04 11.14 26.75
N PRO A 72 -3.62 12.40 27.00
CA PRO A 72 -2.69 12.71 28.07
C PRO A 72 -3.17 12.04 29.37
N LEU A 73 -2.25 11.36 30.07
CA LEU A 73 -2.58 10.80 31.38
C LEU A 73 -3.14 11.92 32.26
N PRO A 74 -4.22 11.66 33.03
CA PRO A 74 -4.67 12.63 34.01
C PRO A 74 -3.47 13.02 34.89
N GLY A 75 -3.27 14.33 35.05
CA GLY A 75 -2.20 14.85 35.90
C GLY A 75 -2.33 14.29 37.33
N PRO A 76 -1.26 14.38 38.13
CA PRO A 76 -1.28 13.86 39.49
C PRO A 76 -2.51 14.38 40.26
N PRO A 77 -3.14 13.55 41.12
CA PRO A 77 -4.25 13.98 41.95
C PRO A 77 -3.87 15.25 42.71
N LYS A 78 -4.78 16.23 42.78
CA LYS A 78 -4.54 17.43 43.59
C LYS A 78 -4.33 17.02 45.06
N PRO A 79 -3.39 17.64 45.78
CA PRO A 79 -3.24 17.42 47.21
C PRO A 79 -4.58 17.66 47.93
N ILE A 80 -4.88 16.80 48.90
CA ILE A 80 -6.05 16.95 49.76
C ILE A 80 -5.82 18.21 50.62
N PRO A 81 -6.77 19.15 50.70
CA PRO A 81 -6.66 20.31 51.59
C PRO A 81 -6.52 19.86 53.05
N GLU A 82 -5.65 20.53 53.81
CA GLU A 82 -5.49 20.35 55.26
C GLU A 82 -6.78 20.68 56.05
#